data_AF-A0A522M4H9-F1
#
_entry.id   AF-A0A522M4H9-F1
#
_cell.length_a   1.000
_cell.length_b   1.000
_cell.length_c   1.000
_cell.angle_alpha   90.00
_cell.angle_beta   90.00
_cell.angle_gamma   90.00
#
_symmetry.space_group_name_H-M   'P 1'
#
loop_
_entity.id
_entity.type
_entity.pdbx_description
1 polymer ?
#
loop_
_entity_poly.entity_id
_entity_poly.type
_entity_poly.pdbx_seq_one_letter_code
_entity_poly.pdbx_strand_id
1 'polypeptide(L)' 'MSTYNQARDRGPDGKLLRKYRRTYGPSIPNGTPKWWRKLFMTRPRRRDNKHACRLILKGRDPDGLVLPLGNCKPHVYYW' A
#
# COMPACT_ATOMS: atom_id res chain seq x y z
N MET A 1 27.12 -4.16 -7.56
CA MET A 1 26.06 -4.61 -8.51
C MET A 1 24.89 -5.20 -7.72
N SER A 2 23.64 -4.96 -8.13
CA SER A 2 22.47 -5.59 -7.49
C SER A 2 22.45 -7.10 -7.78
N THR A 3 22.37 -7.92 -6.74
CA THR A 3 22.25 -9.38 -6.84
C THR A 3 20.81 -9.83 -7.11
N TYR A 4 19.84 -8.92 -7.09
CA TYR A 4 18.41 -9.17 -7.28
C TYR A 4 17.85 -8.40 -8.48
N ASN A 5 16.73 -8.89 -9.04
CA ASN A 5 15.97 -8.24 -10.12
C ASN A 5 16.78 -8.11 -11.43
N GLN A 6 17.58 -9.12 -11.73
CA GLN A 6 18.42 -9.19 -12.93
C GLN A 6 17.60 -9.68 -14.15
N ALA A 7 18.16 -9.52 -15.36
CA ALA A 7 17.52 -10.00 -16.59
C ALA A 7 17.21 -11.51 -16.54
N ARG A 8 18.11 -12.32 -15.97
CA ARG A 8 17.91 -13.76 -15.74
C ARG A 8 16.75 -14.09 -14.79
N ASP A 9 16.29 -13.13 -13.99
CA ASP A 9 15.19 -13.31 -13.05
C ASP A 9 13.82 -13.03 -13.68
N ARG A 10 13.80 -12.64 -14.96
CA ARG A 10 12.59 -12.31 -15.72
C ARG A 10 12.22 -13.43 -16.69
N GLY A 11 10.92 -13.64 -16.87
CA GLY A 11 10.37 -14.56 -17.85
C GLY A 11 10.37 -13.98 -19.26
N PRO A 12 9.87 -14.75 -20.24
CA PRO A 12 9.77 -14.32 -21.65
C PRO A 12 8.91 -13.06 -21.84
N ASP A 13 8.01 -12.78 -20.91
CA ASP A 13 7.14 -11.60 -20.87
C ASP A 13 7.81 -10.37 -20.21
N GLY A 14 9.09 -10.48 -19.84
CA GLY A 14 9.83 -9.44 -19.13
C GLY A 14 9.42 -9.26 -17.66
N LYS A 15 8.50 -10.07 -17.13
CA LYS A 15 8.06 -9.99 -15.73
C LYS A 15 8.93 -10.88 -14.86
N LEU A 16 9.09 -10.49 -13.59
CA LEU A 16 9.82 -11.29 -12.61
C LEU A 16 9.17 -12.67 -12.46
N LEU A 17 9.98 -13.73 -12.50
CA LEU A 17 9.53 -15.11 -12.32
C LEU A 17 8.82 -15.27 -10.96
N ARG A 18 7.80 -16.13 -10.90
CA ARG A 18 6.97 -16.34 -9.70
C ARG A 18 7.79 -16.72 -8.46
N LYS A 19 8.90 -17.45 -8.62
CA LYS A 19 9.85 -17.78 -7.53
C LYS A 19 10.48 -16.56 -6.85
N TYR A 20 10.61 -15.46 -7.58
CA TYR A 20 11.14 -14.19 -7.08
C TYR A 20 10.04 -13.18 -6.70
N ARG A 21 8.78 -13.47 -7.03
CA ARG A 21 7.62 -12.72 -6.54
C ARG A 21 7.35 -13.10 -5.09
N ARG A 22 8.29 -12.79 -4.19
CA ARG A 22 8.13 -12.99 -2.75
C ARG A 22 6.93 -12.18 -2.24
N THR A 23 6.05 -12.84 -1.51
CA THR A 23 5.03 -12.20 -0.68
C THR A 23 5.77 -11.41 0.42
N TYR A 24 5.66 -10.08 0.41
CA TYR A 24 6.39 -9.23 1.36
C TYR A 24 5.78 -9.36 2.77
N GLY A 25 6.52 -9.97 3.70
CA GLY A 25 6.26 -9.95 5.15
C GLY A 25 6.10 -11.34 5.79
N PRO A 26 6.29 -11.44 7.12
CA PRO A 26 6.09 -12.68 7.85
C PRO A 26 4.70 -13.26 7.63
N SER A 27 4.61 -14.60 7.55
CA SER A 27 3.33 -15.30 7.51
C SER A 27 2.59 -15.10 8.84
N ILE A 28 1.26 -15.01 8.78
CA ILE A 28 0.41 -15.11 9.99
C ILE A 28 0.77 -16.45 10.68
N PRO A 29 0.95 -16.48 12.01
CA PRO A 29 0.66 -15.44 13.00
C PRO A 29 1.78 -14.42 13.26
N ASN A 30 3.02 -14.69 12.83
CA ASN A 30 4.20 -13.89 13.18
C ASN A 30 4.30 -12.54 12.44
N GLY A 31 3.25 -12.11 11.74
CA GLY A 31 3.28 -10.94 10.89
C GLY A 31 1.96 -10.21 10.77
N THR A 32 2.04 -8.88 10.69
CA THR A 32 0.86 -8.04 10.57
C THR A 32 0.11 -8.33 9.27
N PRO A 33 -1.22 -8.57 9.33
CA PRO A 33 -2.02 -8.89 8.16
C PRO A 33 -1.85 -7.88 7.03
N LYS A 34 -1.77 -8.37 5.78
CA LYS A 34 -1.56 -7.52 4.60
C LYS A 34 -2.65 -6.45 4.46
N TRP A 35 -3.91 -6.79 4.79
CA TRP A 35 -5.02 -5.85 4.75
C TRP A 35 -4.85 -4.71 5.77
N TRP A 36 -4.35 -5.03 6.97
CA TRP A 36 -4.08 -4.07 8.04
C TRP A 36 -2.93 -3.15 7.64
N ARG A 37 -1.82 -3.71 7.16
CA ARG A 37 -0.70 -2.92 6.63
C ARG A 37 -1.14 -1.99 5.51
N LYS A 38 -2.04 -2.43 4.64
CA LYS A 38 -2.58 -1.59 3.56
C LYS A 38 -3.54 -0.50 4.06
N LEU A 39 -4.25 -0.73 5.15
CA LEU A 39 -5.13 0.26 5.78
C LEU A 39 -4.33 1.33 6.50
N PHE A 40 -3.36 0.93 7.32
CA PHE A 40 -2.77 1.81 8.33
C PHE A 40 -1.31 2.18 8.04
N MET A 41 -0.53 1.32 7.38
CA MET A 41 0.90 1.57 7.16
C MET A 41 1.24 2.04 5.75
N THR A 42 0.66 1.41 4.72
CA THR A 42 1.05 1.61 3.34
C THR A 42 0.18 2.69 2.71
N ARG A 43 0.69 3.93 2.74
CA ARG A 43 0.08 5.09 2.10
C ARG A 43 -1.42 5.25 2.47
N PRO A 44 -1.80 5.23 3.77
CA PRO A 44 -3.19 5.36 4.22
C PRO A 44 -3.92 6.54 3.55
N ARG A 45 -3.22 7.67 3.41
CA ARG A 45 -3.67 8.90 2.75
C ARG A 45 -4.21 8.71 1.33
N ARG A 46 -3.72 7.72 0.57
CA ARG A 46 -4.27 7.43 -0.77
C ARG A 46 -5.70 6.93 -0.70
N ARG A 47 -6.07 6.20 0.36
CA ARG A 47 -7.45 5.77 0.58
C ARG A 47 -8.31 6.93 1.05
N ASP A 48 -7.81 7.75 1.96
CA ASP A 48 -8.56 8.90 2.49
C ASP A 48 -8.81 9.94 1.39
N ASN A 49 -7.81 10.24 0.57
CA ASN A 49 -7.98 11.10 -0.61
C ASN A 49 -8.95 10.47 -1.61
N LYS A 50 -8.84 9.17 -1.91
CA LYS A 50 -9.80 8.49 -2.79
C LYS A 50 -11.21 8.53 -2.24
N HIS A 51 -11.37 8.44 -0.92
CA HIS A 51 -12.65 8.55 -0.25
C HIS A 51 -13.22 9.97 -0.37
N ALA A 52 -12.42 11.00 -0.08
CA ALA A 52 -12.80 12.40 -0.25
C ALA A 52 -13.20 12.71 -1.70
N CYS A 53 -12.39 12.29 -2.70
CA CYS A 53 -12.74 12.44 -4.11
C CYS A 53 -14.06 11.74 -4.46
N ARG A 54 -14.32 10.55 -3.90
CA ARG A 54 -15.59 9.84 -4.10
C ARG A 54 -16.76 10.60 -3.49
N LEU A 55 -16.58 11.27 -2.35
CA LEU A 55 -17.62 12.10 -1.75
C LEU A 55 -17.92 13.33 -2.61
N ILE A 56 -16.89 13.99 -3.16
CA ILE A 56 -17.06 15.11 -4.10
C ILE A 56 -17.86 14.66 -5.32
N LEU A 57 -17.49 13.52 -5.93
CA LEU A 57 -18.22 12.95 -7.07
C LEU A 57 -19.67 12.58 -6.75
N LYS A 58 -20.01 12.38 -5.47
CA LYS A 58 -21.38 12.13 -5.00
C LYS A 58 -22.15 13.42 -4.66
N GLY A 59 -21.58 14.60 -4.95
CA GLY A 59 -22.22 15.90 -4.73
C GLY A 59 -21.94 16.53 -3.37
N ARG A 60 -20.97 16.02 -2.60
CA ARG A 60 -20.54 16.68 -1.35
C ARG A 60 -19.71 17.92 -1.70
N ASP A 61 -19.94 19.00 -0.97
CA ASP A 61 -19.19 20.25 -1.11
C ASP A 61 -17.66 20.01 -0.93
N PRO A 62 -16.83 20.35 -1.94
CA PRO A 62 -15.37 20.26 -1.87
C PRO A 62 -14.76 21.15 -0.78
N ASP A 63 -15.33 22.32 -0.52
CA ASP A 63 -14.73 23.29 0.40
C ASP A 63 -14.91 22.87 1.86
N GLY A 64 -15.94 22.06 2.14
CA GLY A 64 -16.14 21.40 3.44
C GLY A 64 -15.30 20.13 3.66
N LEU A 65 -14.45 19.73 2.70
CA LEU A 65 -13.66 18.51 2.78
C LEU A 65 -12.18 18.80 3.08
N VAL A 66 -11.73 18.41 4.27
CA VAL A 66 -10.32 18.47 4.65
C VAL A 66 -9.57 17.27 4.06
N LEU A 67 -8.68 17.52 3.10
CA LEU A 67 -7.77 16.51 2.60
C LEU A 67 -6.61 16.31 3.59
N PRO A 68 -6.25 15.06 3.95
CA PRO A 68 -5.14 14.80 4.85
C PRO A 68 -3.81 15.20 4.20
N LEU A 69 -3.27 16.36 4.60
CA LEU A 69 -2.01 16.97 4.12
C LEU A 69 -0.75 16.54 4.95
N GLY A 70 -0.92 16.02 6.15
CA GLY A 70 0.18 15.60 7.04
C GLY A 70 0.62 14.13 6.94
N ASN A 71 1.88 13.83 7.30
CA ASN A 71 2.39 12.47 7.48
C ASN A 71 2.35 12.10 8.98
N CYS A 72 1.26 11.45 9.42
CA CYS A 72 1.23 10.77 10.72
C CYS A 72 1.23 9.25 10.49
N LYS A 73 2.31 8.57 10.90
CA LYS A 73 2.32 7.10 10.95
C LYS A 73 1.50 6.68 12.18
N PRO A 74 0.72 5.58 12.13
CA PRO A 74 0.00 5.11 13.30
C PRO A 74 0.99 4.75 14.42
N HIS A 75 0.76 5.28 15.62
CA HIS A 75 1.56 4.99 16.81
C HIS A 75 1.23 3.62 17.44
N VAL A 76 0.08 3.04 17.08
CA VAL A 76 -0.36 1.72 17.56
C VAL A 76 -0.04 0.69 16.49
N TYR A 77 0.92 -0.18 16.83
CA TYR A 77 1.31 -1.33 16.02
C TYR A 77 0.59 -2.57 16.55
N TYR A 78 0.05 -3.40 15.65
CA TYR A 78 -0.39 -4.75 16.03
C TYR A 78 0.87 -5.60 16.20
N TRP A 79 1.12 -6.02 17.44
CA TRP A 79 2.10 -7.03 17.82
C TRP A 79 1.46 -8.42 17.74
#